data_AF-A0A097BVD4-F1
#
_entry.id   AF-A0A097BVD4-F1
#
_cell.length_a   1.000
_cell.length_b   1.000
_cell.length_c   1.000
_cell.angle_alpha   90.00
_cell.angle_beta   90.00
_cell.angle_gamma   90.00
#
_symmetry.space_group_name_H-M   'P 1'
#
loop_
_entity.id
_entity.type
_entity.pdbx_description
1 polymer ?
#
loop_
_entity_poly.entity_id
_entity_poly.type
_entity_poly.pdbx_seq_one_letter_code
_entity_poly.pdbx_strand_id
1 'polypeptide(L)' 'VIVERAEKSDVPDIDKKKYLVPADLTVGQFVYVVRKRIKLSPEKAIFIFVKNILPPT' A
#
# COMPACT_ATOMS: atom_id res chain seq x y z
N VAL A 1 -0.38 8.21 -7.77
CA VAL A 1 0.62 7.48 -6.96
C VAL A 1 0.88 6.11 -7.58
N ILE A 2 2.13 5.70 -7.72
CA ILE A 2 2.50 4.36 -8.19
C ILE A 2 2.86 3.51 -6.97
N VAL A 3 2.30 2.31 -6.88
CA VAL A 3 2.56 1.34 -5.80
C VAL A 3 3.02 0.04 -6.43
N GLU A 4 4.12 -0.50 -5.91
CA GLU A 4 4.69 -1.77 -6.34
C GLU A 4 4.94 -2.69 -5.15
N ARG A 5 4.87 -3.99 -5.39
CA ARG A 5 5.24 -5.00 -4.42
C ARG A 5 6.76 -5.05 -4.29
N ALA A 6 7.26 -5.16 -3.06
CA ALA A 6 8.69 -5.38 -2.82
C ALA A 6 9.07 -6.83 -3.18
N GLU A 7 10.22 -7.02 -3.84
CA GLU A 7 10.66 -8.33 -4.35
C GLU A 7 10.73 -9.44 -3.28
N LYS A 8 11.02 -9.08 -2.03
CA LYS A 8 11.17 -10.01 -0.90
C LYS A 8 9.95 -10.05 0.03
N SER A 9 8.76 -9.70 -0.45
CA SER A 9 7.55 -9.65 0.37
C SER A 9 6.58 -10.80 0.05
N ASP A 10 5.93 -11.35 1.07
CA ASP A 10 4.88 -12.39 0.97
C ASP A 10 3.46 -11.80 0.79
N VAL A 11 3.37 -10.58 0.24
CA VAL A 11 2.08 -9.96 -0.07
C VAL A 11 1.62 -10.37 -1.47
N PRO A 12 0.29 -10.47 -1.72
CA PRO A 12 -0.23 -10.71 -3.05
C PRO A 12 0.20 -9.63 -4.06
N ASP A 13 0.23 -9.99 -5.34
CA ASP A 13 0.57 -9.06 -6.41
C ASP A 13 -0.48 -7.94 -6.58
N ILE A 14 -0.02 -6.80 -7.09
CA ILE A 14 -0.84 -5.61 -7.30
C ILE A 14 -1.20 -5.50 -8.79
N ASP A 15 -2.44 -5.85 -9.13
CA ASP A 15 -2.93 -5.78 -10.52
C ASP A 15 -2.87 -4.35 -11.10
N LYS A 16 -3.30 -3.36 -10.31
CA LYS A 16 -3.31 -1.94 -10.71
C LYS A 16 -2.31 -1.15 -9.88
N LYS A 17 -1.12 -0.93 -10.44
CA LYS A 17 -0.04 -0.19 -9.77
C LYS A 17 -0.27 1.32 -9.70
N LYS A 18 -1.08 1.90 -10.59
CA LYS A 18 -1.33 3.35 -10.68
C LYS A 18 -2.66 3.71 -10.00
N TYR A 19 -2.59 4.57 -9.00
CA TYR A 19 -3.72 5.06 -8.22
C TYR A 19 -3.91 6.56 -8.43
N LEU A 20 -5.15 6.96 -8.69
CA LEU A 20 -5.60 8.34 -8.50
C LEU A 20 -5.96 8.51 -7.03
N VAL A 21 -5.29 9.44 -6.37
CA VAL A 21 -5.41 9.68 -4.94
C VAL A 21 -5.76 11.16 -4.78
N PRO A 22 -6.84 11.49 -4.05
CA PRO A 22 -7.18 12.89 -3.79
C PRO A 22 -6.17 13.50 -2.80
N ALA A 23 -5.99 14.82 -2.85
CA ALA A 23 -4.90 15.51 -2.15
C ALA A 23 -5.03 15.48 -0.61
N ASP A 24 -6.23 15.22 -0.11
CA ASP A 24 -6.63 15.15 1.30
C ASP A 24 -6.57 13.74 1.90
N LEU A 25 -6.28 12.71 1.08
CA LEU A 25 -6.21 11.33 1.56
C LEU A 25 -4.97 11.14 2.44
N THR A 26 -5.17 10.65 3.67
CA THR A 26 -4.06 10.35 4.57
C THR A 26 -3.33 9.06 4.16
N VAL A 27 -2.09 8.92 4.62
CA VAL A 27 -1.29 7.71 4.39
C VAL A 27 -2.00 6.47 4.94
N GLY A 28 -2.55 6.54 6.17
CA GLY A 28 -3.29 5.43 6.77
C GLY A 28 -4.53 5.00 5.96
N GLN A 29 -5.30 5.97 5.44
CA GLN A 29 -6.42 5.68 4.55
C GLN A 29 -5.96 5.04 3.24
N PHE A 30 -4.86 5.52 2.67
CA PHE A 30 -4.28 4.94 1.46
C PHE A 30 -3.81 3.50 1.68
N VAL A 31 -3.14 3.21 2.80
CA VAL A 31 -2.74 1.84 3.20
C VAL A 31 -3.96 0.93 3.27
N TYR A 32 -5.07 1.40 3.84
CA TYR A 32 -6.32 0.64 3.89
C TYR A 32 -6.89 0.33 2.50
N VAL A 33 -6.86 1.30 1.57
CA VAL A 33 -7.28 1.08 0.17
C VAL A 33 -6.41 0.03 -0.51
N VAL A 34 -5.08 0.10 -0.35
CA VAL A 34 -4.15 -0.89 -0.91
C VAL A 34 -4.42 -2.27 -0.33
N ARG A 35 -4.58 -2.40 1.00
CA ARG A 35 -4.90 -3.67 1.68
C ARG A 35 -6.15 -4.33 1.09
N LYS A 36 -7.22 -3.55 0.88
CA LYS A 36 -8.47 -4.05 0.30
C LYS A 36 -8.31 -4.49 -1.16
N ARG A 37 -7.44 -3.83 -1.93
CA ARG A 37 -7.16 -4.19 -3.34
C ARG A 37 -6.42 -5.51 -3.48
N ILE A 38 -5.40 -5.74 -2.66
CA ILE A 38 -4.63 -6.99 -2.66
C ILE A 38 -5.32 -8.11 -1.86
N LYS A 39 -6.52 -7.86 -1.32
CA LYS A 39 -7.31 -8.81 -0.51
C LYS A 39 -6.51 -9.42 0.65
N LEU A 40 -5.65 -8.62 1.28
CA LEU A 40 -4.82 -9.09 2.39
C LEU A 40 -5.67 -9.21 3.68
N SER A 41 -5.56 -10.37 4.35
CA SER A 41 -6.23 -10.63 5.63
C SER A 41 -5.87 -9.57 6.68
N PRO A 42 -6.80 -9.16 7.56
CA PRO A 42 -6.52 -8.18 8.60
C PRO A 42 -5.42 -8.61 9.58
N GLU A 43 -5.18 -9.92 9.72
CA GLU A 43 -4.16 -10.52 10.58
C GLU A 43 -2.73 -10.32 10.05
N LYS A 44 -2.57 -10.17 8.72
CA LYS A 44 -1.26 -9.97 8.10
C LYS A 44 -0.90 -8.48 8.10
N ALA A 45 0.27 -8.14 8.63
CA ALA A 45 0.77 -6.77 8.59
C ALA A 45 1.08 -6.31 7.16
N ILE A 46 0.93 -5.01 6.90
CA ILE A 46 1.29 -4.35 5.64
C ILE A 46 2.06 -3.08 5.96
N PHE A 47 3.16 -2.86 5.24
CA PHE A 47 4.00 -1.67 5.37
C PHE A 47 4.19 -1.05 3.99
N ILE A 48 4.16 0.29 3.93
CA ILE A 48 4.44 1.05 2.71
C ILE A 48 5.69 1.88 2.95
N PHE A 49 6.58 1.93 1.97
CA PHE A 49 7.82 2.69 2.03
C PHE A 49 7.81 3.76 0.95
N VAL A 50 8.16 4.99 1.32
CA VAL A 50 8.40 6.09 0.38
C VAL A 50 9.86 6.48 0.53
N LYS A 51 10.64 6.36 -0.55
CA LYS A 51 12.10 6.57 -0.52
C LYS A 51 12.79 5.74 0.58
N ASN A 52 12.39 4.48 0.72
CA ASN A 52 12.91 3.53 1.73
C ASN A 52 12.66 3.92 3.20
N ILE A 53 11.76 4.89 3.45
CA ILE A 53 11.38 5.34 4.78
C ILE A 53 9.91 4.99 5.02
N LEU A 54 9.58 4.57 6.24
CA LEU A 54 8.20 4.44 6.69
C LEU A 54 7.61 5.85 6.86
N PRO A 55 6.62 6.25 6.05
CA PRO A 55 5.97 7.54 6.23
C PRO A 55 5.24 7.59 7.59
N PRO A 56 5.12 8.77 8.19
CA PRO A 56 4.29 8.93 9.39
C PRO A 56 2.85 8.57 9.06
N THR A 57 2.27 7.68 9.88
CA THR A 57 0.87 7.20 9.78
C THR A 57 -0.09 8.10 10.52
#